data_AF-A0A3D5SUT1-F1
#
_entry.id   AF-A0A3D5SUT1-F1
#
_cell.length_a   1.000
_cell.length_b   1.000
_cell.length_c   1.000
_cell.angle_alpha   90.00
_cell.angle_beta   90.00
_cell.angle_gamma   90.00
#
_symmetry.space_group_name_H-M   'P 1'
#
loop_
_entity.id
_entity.type
_entity.pdbx_description
1 polymer ?
#
loop_
_entity_poly.entity_id
_entity_poly.type
_entity_poly.pdbx_seq_one_letter_code
_entity_poly.pdbx_strand_id
1 'polypeptide(L)'
;GNDTYIVDAPGDVVVELPGQGADLVKSAIDYTLGSNLEYLMLTGTAATAASGNAGDNLIRGNAGDNLIQGAGGNDNLEGGGGLDVLQGGEGTDVLRGAGFNAVLDGGAGNDTLWG
;
A
#
# COMPACT_ATOMS: atom_id res chain seq x y z
N GLY A 1 -14.59 -13.58 -0.52
CA GLY A 1 -13.89 -14.80 -0.99
C GLY A 1 -12.45 -14.37 -1.09
N ASN A 2 -11.69 -14.79 -2.09
CA ASN A 2 -10.57 -13.94 -2.51
C ASN A 2 -11.02 -13.27 -3.81
N ASP A 3 -11.24 -11.98 -3.74
CA ASP A 3 -11.86 -11.13 -4.74
C ASP A 3 -10.85 -10.08 -5.23
N THR A 4 -11.16 -9.45 -6.36
CA THR A 4 -10.35 -8.36 -6.92
C THR A 4 -11.25 -7.22 -7.34
N TYR A 5 -10.96 -6.04 -6.80
CA TYR A 5 -11.66 -4.80 -7.05
C TYR A 5 -10.81 -3.89 -7.93
N ILE A 6 -11.47 -3.12 -8.80
CA ILE A 6 -10.85 -2.06 -9.60
C ILE A 6 -11.47 -0.75 -9.14
N VAL A 7 -10.62 0.20 -8.77
CA VAL A 7 -11.00 1.55 -8.35
C VAL A 7 -10.36 2.54 -9.32
N ASP A 8 -11.17 3.15 -10.16
CA ASP A 8 -10.70 4.11 -11.17
C ASP A 8 -11.43 5.45 -11.13
N ALA A 9 -12.46 5.56 -10.28
CA ALA A 9 -13.17 6.79 -10.03
C ALA A 9 -13.33 7.08 -8.52
N PRO A 10 -13.30 8.35 -8.08
CA PRO A 10 -13.49 8.72 -6.67
C PRO A 10 -14.83 8.29 -6.04
N GLY A 11 -15.79 7.83 -6.84
CA GLY A 11 -17.09 7.34 -6.37
C GLY A 11 -17.13 5.83 -6.09
N ASP A 12 -16.08 5.09 -6.45
CA ASP A 12 -16.02 3.65 -6.21
C ASP A 12 -15.82 3.37 -4.72
N VAL A 13 -16.58 2.40 -4.21
CA VAL A 13 -16.51 1.99 -2.80
C VAL A 13 -16.31 0.48 -2.73
N VAL A 14 -15.25 0.06 -2.04
CA VAL A 14 -14.99 -1.34 -1.73
C VAL A 14 -15.31 -1.58 -0.26
N VAL A 15 -16.08 -2.64 0.02
CA VAL A 15 -16.45 -3.05 1.38
C VAL A 15 -16.18 -4.53 1.52
N GLU A 16 -15.39 -4.91 2.51
CA GLU A 16 -15.09 -6.30 2.87
C GLU A 16 -15.53 -6.57 4.31
N LEU A 17 -16.25 -7.67 4.54
CA LEU A 17 -16.63 -8.11 5.88
C LEU A 17 -15.54 -9.04 6.46
N PRO A 18 -15.48 -9.16 7.80
CA PRO A 18 -14.49 -10.02 8.43
C PRO A 18 -14.59 -11.48 7.98
N GLY A 19 -13.43 -12.10 7.72
CA GLY A 19 -13.31 -13.52 7.41
C GLY A 19 -13.79 -13.90 6.01
N GLN A 20 -13.92 -12.92 5.11
CA GLN A 20 -14.34 -13.18 3.73
C GLN A 20 -13.20 -13.68 2.83
N GLY A 21 -11.95 -13.43 3.20
CA GLY A 21 -10.76 -14.02 2.58
C GLY A 21 -9.64 -13.00 2.57
N ALA A 22 -8.82 -12.99 1.52
CA ALA A 22 -7.77 -12.00 1.34
C ALA A 22 -7.89 -11.36 -0.05
N ASP A 23 -8.15 -10.05 -0.07
CA ASP A 23 -8.73 -9.37 -1.23
C ASP A 23 -7.82 -8.29 -1.79
N LEU A 24 -7.87 -8.11 -3.13
CA LEU A 24 -7.01 -7.18 -3.85
C LEU A 24 -7.77 -5.98 -4.39
N VAL A 25 -7.36 -4.78 -3.99
CA VAL A 25 -7.76 -3.54 -4.64
C VAL A 25 -6.69 -3.12 -5.65
N LYS A 26 -7.10 -2.89 -6.89
CA LYS A 26 -6.28 -2.24 -7.92
C LYS A 26 -6.78 -0.82 -8.13
N SER A 27 -5.95 0.18 -7.84
CA SER A 27 -6.36 1.58 -7.98
C SER A 27 -5.55 2.32 -9.03
N ALA A 28 -6.21 3.17 -9.84
CA ALA A 28 -5.55 4.14 -10.73
C ALA A 28 -5.50 5.56 -10.13
N ILE A 29 -6.08 5.74 -8.95
CA ILE A 29 -6.18 7.01 -8.21
C ILE A 29 -5.73 6.81 -6.75
N ASP A 30 -5.69 7.90 -5.98
CA ASP A 30 -5.39 7.82 -4.55
C ASP A 30 -6.39 6.90 -3.85
N TYR A 31 -5.88 5.99 -3.01
CA TYR A 31 -6.73 5.02 -2.34
C TYR A 31 -6.25 4.65 -0.94
N THR A 32 -7.20 4.49 -0.03
CA THR A 32 -6.99 3.98 1.33
C THR A 32 -7.77 2.69 1.49
N LEU A 33 -7.11 1.62 1.92
CA LEU A 33 -7.77 0.36 2.21
C LEU A 33 -8.78 0.55 3.35
N GLY A 34 -10.02 0.11 3.12
CA GLY A 34 -10.99 -0.12 4.18
C GLY A 34 -10.56 -1.27 5.09
N SER A 35 -11.26 -1.45 6.21
CA SER A 35 -11.02 -2.59 7.11
C SER A 35 -11.21 -3.93 6.39
N ASN A 36 -10.43 -4.94 6.81
CA ASN A 36 -10.46 -6.31 6.26
C ASN A 36 -10.04 -6.40 4.78
N LEU A 37 -9.34 -5.40 4.24
CA LEU A 37 -8.68 -5.51 2.95
C LEU A 37 -7.17 -5.61 3.17
N GLU A 38 -6.50 -6.53 2.47
CA GLU A 38 -5.10 -6.87 2.73
C GLU A 38 -4.16 -6.43 1.63
N TYR A 39 -4.65 -6.30 0.39
CA TYR A 39 -3.79 -6.02 -0.77
C TYR A 39 -4.22 -4.76 -1.52
N LEU A 40 -3.26 -3.87 -1.77
CA LEU A 40 -3.43 -2.70 -2.65
C LEU A 40 -2.34 -2.67 -3.72
N MET A 41 -2.73 -2.54 -4.98
CA MET A 41 -1.82 -2.33 -6.10
C MET A 41 -2.20 -1.06 -6.86
N LEU A 42 -1.31 -0.07 -6.85
CA LEU A 42 -1.44 1.08 -7.73
C LEU A 42 -1.16 0.68 -9.17
N THR A 43 -1.91 1.27 -10.09
CA THR A 43 -1.83 1.04 -11.53
C THR A 43 -1.52 2.34 -12.26
N GLY A 44 -1.18 2.25 -13.54
CA GLY A 44 -0.78 3.41 -14.33
C GLY A 44 0.64 3.88 -14.01
N THR A 45 0.90 5.15 -14.26
CA THR A 45 2.22 5.79 -14.10
C THR A 45 2.13 7.18 -13.46
N ALA A 46 0.95 7.54 -12.96
CA ALA A 46 0.75 8.81 -12.29
C ALA A 46 1.34 8.73 -10.87
N ALA A 47 1.74 9.90 -10.34
CA ALA A 47 2.00 10.02 -8.92
C ALA A 47 0.69 9.77 -8.16
N THR A 48 0.71 8.87 -7.19
CA THR A 48 -0.50 8.37 -6.51
C THR A 48 -0.20 8.01 -5.07
N ALA A 49 -1.15 8.29 -4.18
CA ALA A 49 -1.07 7.92 -2.78
C ALA A 49 -1.79 6.59 -2.51
N ALA A 50 -1.17 5.75 -1.71
CA ALA A 50 -1.73 4.49 -1.23
C ALA A 50 -1.62 4.44 0.29
N SER A 51 -2.70 4.08 0.97
CA SER A 51 -2.69 3.88 2.42
C SER A 51 -3.32 2.54 2.79
N GLY A 52 -2.68 1.84 3.73
CA GLY A 52 -3.19 0.66 4.38
C GLY A 52 -4.25 0.98 5.44
N ASN A 53 -4.48 0.00 6.29
CA ASN A 53 -5.41 0.04 7.42
C ASN A 53 -4.67 -0.38 8.71
N ALA A 54 -5.39 -0.87 9.71
CA ALA A 54 -4.81 -1.23 11.01
C ALA A 54 -4.33 -2.69 11.10
N GLY A 55 -4.36 -3.44 10.00
CA GLY A 55 -3.87 -4.81 9.93
C GLY A 55 -2.78 -4.96 8.87
N ASP A 56 -2.14 -6.13 8.87
CA ASP A 56 -1.03 -6.44 7.96
C ASP A 56 -1.43 -6.27 6.49
N ASN A 57 -0.80 -5.34 5.78
CA ASN A 57 -1.09 -5.04 4.39
C ASN A 57 0.11 -5.28 3.48
N LEU A 58 -0.17 -5.66 2.23
CA LEU A 58 0.81 -5.63 1.16
C LEU A 58 0.38 -4.60 0.12
N ILE A 59 1.22 -3.57 -0.02
CA ILE A 59 0.95 -2.41 -0.88
C ILE A 59 2.07 -2.27 -1.89
N ARG A 60 1.70 -2.27 -3.17
CA ARG A 60 2.62 -2.06 -4.29
C ARG A 60 2.26 -0.79 -5.06
N GLY A 61 3.23 0.12 -5.17
CA GLY A 61 3.16 1.29 -6.02
C GLY A 61 3.26 0.98 -7.52
N ASN A 62 3.16 2.03 -8.32
CA ASN A 62 3.24 2.01 -9.77
C ASN A 62 4.60 2.57 -10.24
N ALA A 63 4.69 3.04 -11.49
CA ALA A 63 5.95 3.57 -12.04
C ALA A 63 6.15 5.09 -11.85
N GLY A 64 5.20 5.77 -11.20
CA GLY A 64 5.29 7.19 -10.86
C GLY A 64 5.65 7.39 -9.39
N ASP A 65 5.96 8.63 -9.01
CA ASP A 65 6.34 8.99 -7.64
C ASP A 65 5.18 8.72 -6.66
N ASN A 66 5.30 7.73 -5.79
CA ASN A 66 4.21 7.33 -4.91
C ASN A 66 4.42 7.74 -3.45
N LEU A 67 3.32 8.00 -2.76
CA LEU A 67 3.28 8.09 -1.30
C LEU A 67 2.56 6.85 -0.77
N ILE A 68 3.30 5.96 -0.11
CA ILE A 68 2.77 4.70 0.40
C ILE A 68 2.86 4.69 1.93
N GLN A 69 1.74 4.46 2.60
CA GLN A 69 1.63 4.40 4.07
C GLN A 69 1.03 3.05 4.48
N GLY A 70 1.72 2.27 5.32
CA GLY A 70 1.21 0.99 5.86
C GLY A 70 0.16 1.19 6.96
N ALA A 71 0.42 2.17 7.83
CA ALA A 71 -0.38 2.58 8.98
C ALA A 71 -0.19 1.70 10.23
N GLY A 72 -0.88 0.58 10.38
CA GLY A 72 -0.67 -0.32 11.51
C GLY A 72 -0.72 -1.78 11.10
N GLY A 73 -0.01 -2.63 11.81
CA GLY A 73 0.17 -4.03 11.41
C GLY A 73 1.56 -4.27 10.84
N ASN A 74 1.90 -5.50 10.49
CA ASN A 74 3.20 -5.80 9.88
C ASN A 74 3.08 -5.70 8.36
N ASP A 75 3.54 -4.60 7.80
CA ASP A 75 3.29 -4.26 6.41
C ASP A 75 4.43 -4.64 5.47
N ASN A 76 4.08 -4.88 4.21
CA ASN A 76 5.03 -5.08 3.12
C ASN A 76 4.77 -4.06 2.00
N LEU A 77 5.64 -3.04 1.94
CA LEU A 77 5.50 -1.89 1.07
C LEU A 77 6.54 -1.91 -0.04
N GLU A 78 6.10 -1.84 -1.29
CA GLU A 78 6.96 -1.77 -2.47
C GLU A 78 6.67 -0.48 -3.26
N GLY A 79 7.67 0.38 -3.42
CA GLY A 79 7.52 1.69 -4.09
C GLY A 79 7.19 1.60 -5.57
N GLY A 80 7.74 0.60 -6.26
CA GLY A 80 7.53 0.41 -7.70
C GLY A 80 8.65 1.05 -8.52
N GLY A 81 8.41 2.20 -9.15
CA GLY A 81 9.44 2.99 -9.80
C GLY A 81 9.12 4.47 -9.67
N GLY A 82 10.11 5.34 -9.82
CA GLY A 82 9.94 6.76 -9.50
C GLY A 82 10.64 7.12 -8.19
N LEU A 83 10.31 8.28 -7.66
CA LEU A 83 10.79 8.79 -6.37
C LEU A 83 9.71 8.57 -5.31
N ASP A 84 9.82 7.47 -4.59
CA ASP A 84 8.77 7.05 -3.66
C ASP A 84 9.06 7.49 -2.22
N VAL A 85 7.99 7.75 -1.48
CA VAL A 85 8.00 7.90 -0.02
C VAL A 85 7.21 6.74 0.57
N LEU A 86 7.89 5.87 1.33
CA LEU A 86 7.28 4.72 2.00
C LEU A 86 7.34 4.95 3.51
N GLN A 87 6.20 4.83 4.16
CA GLN A 87 6.05 4.93 5.62
C GLN A 87 5.42 3.63 6.14
N GLY A 88 6.15 2.88 6.95
CA GLY A 88 5.68 1.62 7.56
C GLY A 88 4.52 1.88 8.51
N GLY A 89 4.83 2.44 9.67
CA GLY A 89 3.81 2.82 10.65
C GLY A 89 4.06 2.11 11.97
N GLU A 90 3.02 1.58 12.61
CA GLU A 90 3.19 0.69 13.76
C GLU A 90 3.33 -0.76 13.29
N GLY A 91 4.41 -1.44 13.64
CA GLY A 91 4.54 -2.85 13.26
C GLY A 91 5.97 -3.30 13.08
N THR A 92 6.14 -4.50 12.54
CA THR A 92 7.43 -4.96 12.02
C THR A 92 7.32 -4.91 10.50
N ASP A 93 7.78 -3.81 9.92
CA ASP A 93 7.50 -3.52 8.52
C ASP A 93 8.65 -3.89 7.59
N VAL A 94 8.29 -4.07 6.33
CA VAL A 94 9.21 -4.42 5.26
C VAL A 94 9.03 -3.43 4.12
N LEU A 95 9.99 -2.51 3.96
CA LEU A 95 9.93 -1.43 2.98
C LEU A 95 10.97 -1.66 1.89
N ARG A 96 10.50 -1.69 0.63
CA ARG A 96 11.33 -1.78 -0.58
C ARG A 96 11.12 -0.55 -1.44
N GLY A 97 12.03 0.42 -1.29
CA GLY A 97 12.16 1.52 -2.24
C GLY A 97 12.71 1.02 -3.58
N ALA A 98 12.36 1.71 -4.66
CA ALA A 98 12.93 1.43 -5.96
C ALA A 98 13.99 2.47 -6.33
N GLY A 99 15.20 2.00 -6.62
CA GLY A 99 16.32 2.85 -7.04
C GLY A 99 16.86 3.76 -5.93
N PHE A 100 17.95 4.46 -6.23
CA PHE A 100 18.80 5.14 -5.23
C PHE A 100 18.18 6.37 -4.52
N ASN A 101 16.89 6.69 -4.72
CA ASN A 101 16.30 7.97 -4.30
C ASN A 101 14.93 7.84 -3.58
N ALA A 102 14.56 6.68 -3.04
CA ALA A 102 13.37 6.55 -2.21
C ALA A 102 13.59 7.10 -0.79
N VAL A 103 12.55 7.66 -0.17
CA VAL A 103 12.50 7.98 1.26
C VAL A 103 11.78 6.86 1.97
N LEU A 104 12.49 6.15 2.84
CA LEU A 104 11.94 5.03 3.62
C LEU A 104 11.93 5.40 5.10
N ASP A 105 10.74 5.39 5.70
CA ASP A 105 10.53 5.57 7.13
C ASP A 105 9.83 4.33 7.68
N GLY A 106 10.51 3.54 8.50
CA GLY A 106 9.93 2.33 9.10
C GLY A 106 8.84 2.65 10.12
N GLY A 107 8.91 3.80 10.79
CA GLY A 107 8.03 4.10 11.91
C GLY A 107 8.42 3.37 13.19
N ALA A 108 7.43 2.86 13.91
CA ALA A 108 7.58 2.22 15.22
C ALA A 108 7.66 0.70 15.10
N GLY A 109 8.80 0.14 15.49
CA GLY A 109 9.00 -1.29 15.63
C GLY A 109 10.34 -1.74 15.06
N ASN A 110 10.42 -2.98 14.56
CA ASN A 110 11.66 -3.58 14.08
C ASN A 110 11.63 -3.77 12.57
N ASP A 111 11.92 -2.70 11.84
CA ASP A 111 11.67 -2.67 10.40
C ASP A 111 12.86 -3.12 9.57
N THR A 112 12.57 -3.58 8.35
CA THR A 112 13.56 -3.89 7.32
C THR A 112 13.39 -2.97 6.13
N LEU A 113 14.40 -2.14 5.86
CA LEU A 113 14.36 -1.13 4.80
C LEU A 113 15.43 -1.46 3.73
N TRP A 114 15.00 -1.56 2.48
CA TRP A 114 15.87 -1.63 1.30
C TRP A 114 15.56 -0.46 0.37
N GLY A 115 16.52 0.45 0.19
CA GLY A 115 16.45 1.55 -0.77
C GLY A 115 17.33 1.33 -1.99
#